data_AF-A0A8I1EFJ2-F1
#
_entry.id   AF-A0A8I1EFJ2-F1
#
_cell.length_a   1.000
_cell.length_b   1.000
_cell.length_c   1.000
_cell.angle_alpha   90.00
_cell.angle_beta   90.00
_cell.angle_gamma   90.00
#
_symmetry.space_group_name_H-M   'P 1'
#
loop_
_entity.id
_entity.type
_entity.pdbx_description
1 polymer ?
#
loop_
_entity_poly.entity_id
_entity_poly.type
_entity_poly.pdbx_seq_one_letter_code
_entity_poly.pdbx_strand_id
1 'polypeptide(L)'
;MSHAIDYFAFNHEAYNYYIPSAAACDEDYDAFDFLEPEVLGKNDIASYVDLTYDSILIPSSLESSKCAAKHQLLRSLESYAALKAGWDGYSADPANAQSIMDARVFISTLPEQYVLPKDMLASDGEVSLYWECGDTYLEVSFPGDNTYHFIFNAPGIREGRDDLPVTCPLINPQFISFLACI
;
A
#
# COMPACT_ATOMS: atom_id res chain seq x y z
N MET A 1 -31.12 -24.71 -35.96
CA MET A 1 -32.03 -23.61 -35.59
C MET A 1 -31.58 -23.09 -34.26
N SER A 2 -31.07 -21.87 -34.26
CA SER A 2 -30.47 -21.16 -33.14
C SER A 2 -31.56 -20.72 -32.15
N HIS A 3 -31.31 -20.80 -30.85
CA HIS A 3 -32.06 -20.07 -29.82
C HIS A 3 -31.08 -19.17 -29.09
N ALA A 4 -31.17 -17.88 -29.41
CA ALA A 4 -30.50 -16.79 -28.72
C ALA A 4 -31.21 -16.56 -27.39
N ILE A 5 -30.43 -16.34 -26.33
CA ILE A 5 -30.92 -15.79 -25.07
C ILE A 5 -30.29 -14.41 -24.96
N ASP A 6 -31.13 -13.38 -25.09
CA ASP A 6 -30.82 -11.99 -24.79
C ASP A 6 -30.57 -11.84 -23.29
N TYR A 7 -29.38 -11.36 -22.91
CA TYR A 7 -29.13 -10.85 -21.57
C TYR A 7 -28.74 -9.37 -21.65
N PHE A 8 -29.70 -8.55 -21.22
CA PHE A 8 -29.59 -7.30 -20.48
C PHE A 8 -28.38 -6.39 -20.74
N ALA A 9 -28.67 -5.28 -21.41
CA ALA A 9 -27.91 -4.04 -21.35
C ALA A 9 -27.76 -3.57 -19.88
N PHE A 10 -26.53 -3.50 -19.38
CA PHE A 10 -26.23 -2.87 -18.10
C PHE A 10 -25.86 -1.40 -18.34
N ASN A 11 -26.59 -0.52 -17.65
CA ASN A 11 -26.43 0.92 -17.69
C ASN A 11 -25.05 1.35 -17.19
N HIS A 12 -24.48 2.30 -17.94
CA HIS A 12 -23.21 2.96 -17.66
C HIS A 12 -23.45 4.08 -16.64
N GLU A 13 -23.50 3.77 -15.34
CA GLU A 13 -23.44 4.79 -14.29
C GLU A 13 -22.02 4.85 -13.72
N ALA A 14 -21.38 5.98 -14.00
CA ALA A 14 -20.04 6.32 -13.56
C ALA A 14 -20.01 6.43 -12.03
N TYR A 15 -19.28 5.53 -11.36
CA TYR A 15 -18.86 5.72 -9.99
C TYR A 15 -17.80 6.83 -9.95
N ASN A 16 -18.24 8.03 -9.59
CA ASN A 16 -17.37 9.14 -9.22
C ASN A 16 -16.66 8.79 -7.91
N TYR A 17 -15.46 8.21 -8.01
CA TYR A 17 -14.54 8.15 -6.88
C TYR A 17 -13.91 9.53 -6.69
N TYR A 18 -14.22 10.16 -5.56
CA TYR A 18 -13.53 11.33 -5.05
C TYR A 18 -12.08 10.93 -4.71
N ILE A 19 -11.14 11.30 -5.58
CA ILE A 19 -9.70 11.25 -5.31
C ILE A 19 -9.34 12.59 -4.67
N PRO A 20 -8.84 12.65 -3.42
CA PRO A 20 -8.23 13.87 -2.92
C PRO A 20 -7.02 14.19 -3.78
N SER A 21 -7.09 15.32 -4.48
CA SER A 21 -5.99 15.90 -5.24
C SER A 21 -4.77 16.09 -4.33
N ALA A 22 -3.65 15.46 -4.70
CA ALA A 22 -2.33 15.82 -4.19
C ALA A 22 -1.96 17.23 -4.72
N ALA A 23 -2.26 18.25 -3.94
CA ALA A 23 -1.68 19.60 -3.95
C ALA A 23 -2.14 20.26 -2.63
N ALA A 24 -1.30 20.84 -1.78
CA ALA A 24 -0.16 21.67 -2.08
C ALA A 24 0.92 21.53 -0.99
N CYS A 25 2.12 21.14 -1.41
CA CYS A 25 3.34 21.65 -0.80
C CYS A 25 3.78 22.77 -1.73
N ASP A 26 3.36 24.00 -1.45
CA ASP A 26 3.95 25.20 -2.03
C ASP A 26 3.94 26.30 -0.96
N GLU A 27 5.01 27.07 -1.02
CA GLU A 27 5.59 27.95 -0.03
C GLU A 27 4.75 29.21 0.23
N ASP A 28 4.80 29.71 1.47
CA ASP A 28 4.93 31.14 1.74
C ASP A 28 5.40 31.32 3.20
N TYR A 29 6.71 31.39 3.37
CA TYR A 29 7.36 31.95 4.55
C TYR A 29 7.21 33.47 4.48
N ASP A 30 6.29 34.03 5.26
CA ASP A 30 6.30 35.46 5.55
C ASP A 30 5.85 35.74 6.98
N ALA A 31 6.48 36.76 7.57
CA ALA A 31 6.37 37.26 8.95
C ALA A 31 7.24 36.56 10.01
N PHE A 32 8.56 36.73 9.86
CA PHE A 32 9.40 37.06 11.02
C PHE A 32 8.90 38.40 11.58
N ASP A 33 8.02 38.37 12.60
CA ASP A 33 7.68 39.55 13.38
C ASP A 33 8.39 39.46 14.73
N PHE A 34 9.54 40.13 14.77
CA PHE A 34 10.40 40.28 15.93
C PHE A 34 9.76 41.31 16.85
N LEU A 35 8.89 40.86 17.77
CA LEU A 35 8.40 41.71 18.87
C LEU A 35 9.26 41.48 20.11
N GLU A 36 9.87 42.57 20.57
CA GLU A 36 10.89 42.67 21.61
C GLU A 36 10.45 42.18 23.00
N PRO A 37 11.39 41.76 23.87
CA PRO A 37 11.08 41.27 25.20
C PRO A 37 10.85 42.44 26.18
N GLU A 38 9.59 42.73 26.50
CA GLU A 38 9.27 43.56 27.66
C GLU A 38 9.22 42.73 28.95
N VAL A 39 9.88 43.29 29.96
CA VAL A 39 10.22 42.76 31.27
C VAL A 39 8.98 42.47 32.13
N LEU A 40 8.88 41.26 32.70
CA LEU A 40 8.14 41.07 33.96
C LEU A 40 8.95 40.25 34.97
N GLY A 41 8.98 40.78 36.20
CA GLY A 41 9.97 40.51 37.23
C GLY A 41 9.84 39.19 37.99
N LYS A 42 10.94 38.90 38.69
CA LYS A 42 11.12 37.83 39.67
C LYS A 42 9.99 37.82 40.69
N ASN A 43 9.32 36.67 40.84
CA ASN A 43 8.82 36.15 42.12
C ASN A 43 8.60 34.64 42.01
N ASP A 44 8.89 33.97 43.11
CA ASP A 44 9.00 32.53 43.31
C ASP A 44 7.90 31.66 42.69
N ILE A 45 8.32 30.65 41.93
CA ILE A 45 7.61 29.36 41.89
C ILE A 45 8.64 28.22 41.80
N ALA A 46 9.37 27.99 42.89
CA ALA A 46 10.02 26.72 43.14
C ALA A 46 8.95 25.68 43.54
N SER A 47 8.17 25.19 42.57
CA SER A 47 7.40 23.94 42.69
C SER A 47 6.74 23.57 41.36
N TYR A 48 7.52 23.09 40.39
CA TYR A 48 7.03 22.17 39.37
C TYR A 48 8.18 21.21 39.04
N VAL A 49 8.33 20.20 39.88
CA VAL A 49 9.04 18.99 39.52
C VAL A 49 7.95 17.93 39.43
N ASP A 50 7.53 17.54 38.23
CA ASP A 50 7.23 16.13 37.99
C ASP A 50 7.19 15.80 36.49
N LEU A 51 7.63 14.58 36.22
CA LEU A 51 8.04 13.99 34.96
C LEU A 51 6.86 13.82 33.99
N THR A 52 6.97 14.38 32.78
CA THR A 52 6.42 13.72 31.59
C THR A 52 7.54 13.47 30.60
N TYR A 53 8.15 12.31 30.82
CA TYR A 53 8.72 11.47 29.80
C TYR A 53 7.67 11.30 28.67
N ASP A 54 7.69 12.13 27.62
CA ASP A 54 6.95 11.77 26.38
C ASP A 54 7.35 12.56 25.13
N SER A 55 8.60 13.02 25.08
CA SER A 55 9.14 13.66 23.86
C SER A 55 10.18 12.76 23.21
N ILE A 56 9.81 11.51 22.90
CA ILE A 56 10.45 10.84 21.76
C ILE A 56 9.91 11.53 20.50
N LEU A 57 10.50 12.67 20.17
CA LEU A 57 10.28 13.34 18.89
C LEU A 57 10.94 12.51 17.79
N ILE A 58 10.25 11.48 17.28
CA ILE A 58 10.49 10.96 15.93
C ILE A 58 9.14 10.70 15.24
N PRO A 59 8.54 11.67 14.52
CA PRO A 59 7.40 11.32 13.67
C PRO A 59 7.20 12.11 12.35
N SER A 60 8.25 12.71 11.75
CA SER A 60 8.10 13.31 10.40
C SER A 60 8.89 12.57 9.32
N SER A 61 10.15 12.23 9.60
CA SER A 61 11.03 11.57 8.62
C SER A 61 10.64 10.12 8.35
N LEU A 62 10.22 9.37 9.37
CA LEU A 62 9.80 7.96 9.21
C LEU A 62 8.52 7.85 8.36
N GLU A 63 7.49 8.62 8.69
CA GLU A 63 6.23 8.62 7.95
C GLU A 63 6.41 9.12 6.51
N SER A 64 7.24 10.16 6.33
CA SER A 64 7.63 10.61 4.99
C SER A 64 8.38 9.52 4.22
N SER A 65 9.28 8.79 4.88
CA SER A 65 10.04 7.69 4.26
C SER A 65 9.12 6.53 3.87
N LYS A 66 8.17 6.15 4.72
CA LYS A 66 7.18 5.10 4.40
C LYS A 66 6.28 5.50 3.24
N CYS A 67 5.78 6.73 3.26
CA CYS A 67 4.98 7.29 2.16
C CYS A 67 5.76 7.27 0.85
N ALA A 68 7.02 7.72 0.85
CA ALA A 68 7.89 7.67 -0.32
C ALA A 68 8.13 6.24 -0.82
N ALA A 69 8.37 5.29 0.08
CA ALA A 69 8.56 3.88 -0.27
C ALA A 69 7.29 3.26 -0.87
N LYS A 70 6.11 3.55 -0.30
CA LYS A 70 4.81 3.12 -0.84
C LYS A 70 4.58 3.69 -2.23
N HIS A 71 4.88 4.97 -2.42
CA HIS A 71 4.76 5.63 -3.72
C HIS A 71 5.72 5.04 -4.77
N GLN A 72 6.93 4.69 -4.36
CA GLN A 72 7.89 4.00 -5.23
C GLN A 72 7.40 2.61 -5.63
N LEU A 73 6.86 1.82 -4.69
CA LEU A 73 6.27 0.52 -4.97
C LEU A 73 5.13 0.64 -6.00
N LEU A 74 4.19 1.58 -5.80
CA LEU A 74 3.07 1.79 -6.72
C LEU A 74 3.55 2.20 -8.13
N ARG A 75 4.59 3.03 -8.24
CA ARG A 75 5.21 3.38 -9.52
C ARG A 75 5.89 2.20 -10.19
N SER A 76 6.51 1.32 -9.41
CA SER A 76 7.14 0.10 -9.91
C SER A 76 6.10 -0.81 -10.57
N LEU A 77 4.94 -1.00 -9.92
CA LEU A 77 3.82 -1.74 -10.49
C LEU A 77 3.30 -1.13 -11.79
N GLU A 78 3.16 0.20 -11.85
CA GLU A 78 2.75 0.90 -13.07
C GLU A 78 3.75 0.69 -14.23
N SER A 79 5.05 0.57 -13.92
CA SER A 79 6.09 0.38 -14.93
C SER A 79 5.95 -0.95 -15.68
N TYR A 80 5.34 -1.96 -15.06
CA TYR A 80 5.12 -3.27 -15.67
C TYR A 80 4.16 -3.22 -16.86
N ALA A 81 3.23 -2.25 -16.90
CA ALA A 81 2.35 -2.05 -18.04
C ALA A 81 3.09 -1.53 -19.29
N ALA A 82 4.29 -0.96 -19.11
CA ALA A 82 5.11 -0.44 -20.20
C ALA A 82 6.11 -1.47 -20.75
N LEU A 83 6.15 -2.68 -20.19
CA LEU A 83 7.00 -3.75 -20.69
C LEU A 83 6.56 -4.19 -22.09
N LYS A 84 7.52 -4.70 -22.86
CA LYS A 84 7.23 -5.31 -24.16
C LYS A 84 6.85 -6.78 -23.94
N ALA A 85 6.00 -7.32 -24.81
CA ALA A 85 5.82 -8.77 -24.86
C ALA A 85 7.17 -9.48 -25.05
N GLY A 86 7.37 -10.57 -24.33
CA GLY A 86 8.63 -11.32 -24.22
C GLY A 86 9.72 -10.59 -23.45
N TRP A 87 9.38 -9.74 -22.47
CA TRP A 87 10.36 -8.99 -21.66
C TRP A 87 11.31 -9.90 -20.88
N ASP A 88 10.91 -11.13 -20.60
CA ASP A 88 11.71 -12.17 -19.93
C ASP A 88 12.54 -13.04 -20.90
N GLY A 89 12.44 -12.79 -22.21
CA GLY A 89 13.07 -13.59 -23.26
C GLY A 89 12.23 -14.77 -23.77
N TYR A 90 11.00 -14.95 -23.29
CA TYR A 90 10.05 -15.97 -23.71
C TYR A 90 8.76 -15.32 -24.23
N SER A 91 7.61 -15.91 -23.89
CA SER A 91 6.27 -15.45 -24.28
C SER A 91 5.63 -14.61 -23.17
N ALA A 92 6.42 -13.90 -22.35
CA ALA A 92 5.84 -13.18 -21.24
C ALA A 92 4.98 -12.00 -21.68
N ASP A 93 3.85 -11.83 -21.02
CA ASP A 93 2.97 -10.71 -21.23
C ASP A 93 3.39 -9.52 -20.34
N PRO A 94 3.18 -8.27 -20.79
CA PRO A 94 3.22 -7.12 -19.91
C PRO A 94 2.12 -7.24 -18.85
N ALA A 95 2.24 -6.48 -17.75
CA ALA A 95 1.25 -6.56 -16.69
C ALA A 95 -0.16 -6.21 -17.17
N ASN A 96 -1.12 -7.02 -16.73
CA ASN A 96 -2.54 -6.76 -16.89
C ASN A 96 -2.92 -5.51 -16.07
N ALA A 97 -3.56 -4.52 -16.71
CA ALA A 97 -4.00 -3.31 -16.03
C ALA A 97 -4.93 -3.58 -14.84
N GLN A 98 -5.79 -4.60 -14.94
CA GLN A 98 -6.69 -4.98 -13.85
C GLN A 98 -5.92 -5.63 -12.69
N SER A 99 -4.90 -6.42 -12.99
CA SER A 99 -3.99 -6.97 -11.98
C SER A 99 -3.25 -5.87 -11.20
N ILE A 100 -2.75 -4.85 -11.91
CA ILE A 100 -2.17 -3.65 -11.27
C ILE A 100 -3.19 -2.95 -10.37
N MET A 101 -4.44 -2.77 -10.83
CA MET A 101 -5.47 -2.11 -10.03
C MET A 101 -5.78 -2.89 -8.75
N ASP A 102 -5.92 -4.21 -8.84
CA ASP A 102 -6.18 -5.08 -7.70
C ASP A 102 -5.02 -5.00 -6.67
N ALA A 103 -3.77 -5.06 -7.14
CA ALA A 103 -2.59 -4.89 -6.29
C ALA A 103 -2.55 -3.51 -5.60
N ARG A 104 -2.92 -2.42 -6.30
CA ARG A 104 -2.98 -1.08 -5.73
C ARG A 104 -4.03 -0.95 -4.63
N VAL A 105 -5.21 -1.55 -4.84
CA VAL A 105 -6.27 -1.58 -3.83
C VAL A 105 -5.76 -2.34 -2.60
N PHE A 106 -5.13 -3.48 -2.80
CA PHE A 106 -4.55 -4.28 -1.71
C PHE A 106 -3.45 -3.53 -0.92
N ILE A 107 -2.51 -2.86 -1.60
CA ILE A 107 -1.47 -2.05 -0.93
C ILE A 107 -2.09 -0.87 -0.15
N SER A 108 -3.23 -0.38 -0.60
CA SER A 108 -3.95 0.71 0.08
C SER A 108 -4.66 0.24 1.35
N THR A 109 -5.01 -1.04 1.46
CA THR A 109 -5.64 -1.63 2.64
C THR A 109 -4.64 -2.25 3.63
N LEU A 110 -3.37 -2.38 3.25
CA LEU A 110 -2.32 -2.93 4.11
C LEU A 110 -2.06 -2.04 5.33
N PRO A 111 -2.12 -2.57 6.57
CA PRO A 111 -1.85 -1.76 7.77
C PRO A 111 -0.40 -1.23 7.80
N GLU A 112 -0.23 0.05 8.14
CA GLU A 112 1.06 0.78 8.11
C GLU A 112 2.13 0.27 9.08
N GLN A 113 1.73 -0.61 10.00
CA GLN A 113 2.63 -1.28 10.94
C GLN A 113 3.43 -2.43 10.29
N TYR A 114 2.97 -2.95 9.15
CA TYR A 114 3.66 -4.03 8.44
C TYR A 114 4.66 -3.47 7.43
N VAL A 115 5.71 -4.25 7.17
CA VAL A 115 6.70 -3.93 6.14
C VAL A 115 6.02 -3.97 4.77
N LEU A 116 6.38 -3.03 3.90
CA LEU A 116 5.90 -3.02 2.53
C LEU A 116 6.43 -4.26 1.78
N PRO A 117 5.61 -4.90 0.94
CA PRO A 117 6.07 -6.02 0.12
C PRO A 117 7.08 -5.58 -0.92
N LYS A 118 7.81 -6.56 -1.44
CA LYS A 118 8.50 -6.46 -2.73
C LYS A 118 7.52 -6.82 -3.86
N ASP A 119 7.65 -6.17 -5.00
CA ASP A 119 6.86 -6.45 -6.20
C ASP A 119 7.53 -7.47 -7.13
N MET A 120 6.69 -8.18 -7.87
CA MET A 120 7.08 -9.12 -8.91
C MET A 120 6.02 -9.12 -10.03
N LEU A 121 6.45 -9.42 -11.25
CA LEU A 121 5.58 -9.67 -12.39
C LEU A 121 5.77 -11.11 -12.85
N ALA A 122 4.67 -11.87 -12.88
CA ALA A 122 4.63 -13.20 -13.46
C ALA A 122 4.60 -13.13 -14.99
N SER A 123 5.06 -14.19 -15.65
CA SER A 123 5.16 -14.23 -17.11
C SER A 123 3.82 -14.15 -17.84
N ASP A 124 2.72 -14.46 -17.16
CA ASP A 124 1.34 -14.35 -17.68
C ASP A 124 0.74 -12.94 -17.52
N GLY A 125 1.51 -11.98 -17.01
CA GLY A 125 1.06 -10.61 -16.79
C GLY A 125 0.37 -10.39 -15.45
N GLU A 126 0.35 -11.38 -14.55
CA GLU A 126 -0.13 -11.19 -13.17
C GLU A 126 0.93 -10.49 -12.32
N VAL A 127 0.50 -9.47 -11.58
CA VAL A 127 1.29 -8.83 -10.54
C VAL A 127 1.23 -9.67 -9.28
N SER A 128 2.38 -9.81 -8.62
CA SER A 128 2.50 -10.43 -7.32
C SER A 128 3.27 -9.53 -6.36
N LEU A 129 2.97 -9.67 -5.08
CA LEU A 129 3.65 -9.00 -3.98
C LEU A 129 4.14 -10.08 -3.02
N TYR A 130 5.36 -9.94 -2.50
CA TYR A 130 5.90 -10.94 -1.57
C TYR A 130 6.69 -10.34 -0.42
N TRP A 131 6.76 -11.12 0.64
CA TRP A 131 7.56 -10.90 1.83
C TRP A 131 8.43 -12.13 2.07
N GLU A 132 9.65 -11.92 2.51
CA GLU A 132 10.59 -12.98 2.85
C GLU A 132 11.40 -12.60 4.10
N CYS A 133 11.56 -13.56 5.00
CA CYS A 133 12.38 -13.42 6.21
C CYS A 133 12.97 -14.77 6.59
N GLY A 134 14.27 -14.97 6.35
CA GLY A 134 14.93 -16.26 6.56
C GLY A 134 14.30 -17.36 5.70
N ASP A 135 13.81 -18.42 6.33
CA ASP A 135 13.13 -19.55 5.67
C ASP A 135 11.61 -19.36 5.53
N THR A 136 11.11 -18.16 5.83
CA THR A 136 9.68 -17.80 5.72
C THR A 136 9.43 -16.95 4.49
N TYR A 137 8.38 -17.28 3.75
CA TYR A 137 7.96 -16.63 2.51
C TYR A 137 6.43 -16.48 2.48
N LEU A 138 5.95 -15.32 2.08
CA LEU A 138 4.54 -15.05 1.80
C LEU A 138 4.43 -14.33 0.48
N GLU A 139 3.60 -14.84 -0.40
CA GLU A 139 3.30 -14.25 -1.69
C GLU A 139 1.79 -14.03 -1.81
N VAL A 140 1.40 -12.93 -2.42
CA VAL A 140 0.04 -12.65 -2.87
C VAL A 140 0.07 -12.28 -4.35
N SER A 141 -0.79 -12.90 -5.13
CA SER A 141 -0.87 -12.72 -6.58
C SER A 141 -2.26 -12.26 -6.99
N PHE A 142 -2.32 -11.42 -8.01
CA PHE A 142 -3.53 -10.72 -8.44
C PHE A 142 -3.88 -11.09 -9.89
N PRO A 143 -4.90 -11.92 -10.13
CA PRO A 143 -5.31 -12.30 -11.49
C PRO A 143 -5.91 -11.13 -12.30
N GLY A 144 -6.40 -10.09 -11.61
CA GLY A 144 -7.13 -9.01 -12.26
C GLY A 144 -8.60 -9.32 -12.44
N ASP A 145 -9.24 -9.96 -11.47
CA ASP A 145 -10.68 -10.26 -11.46
C ASP A 145 -11.36 -9.79 -10.15
N ASN A 146 -10.70 -8.88 -9.43
CA ASN A 146 -11.04 -8.44 -8.07
C ASN A 146 -10.86 -9.51 -6.99
N THR A 147 -10.08 -10.56 -7.29
CA THR A 147 -9.62 -11.52 -6.29
C THR A 147 -8.09 -11.51 -6.17
N TYR A 148 -7.61 -12.15 -5.11
CA TYR A 148 -6.22 -12.48 -4.93
C TYR A 148 -6.10 -13.89 -4.37
N HIS A 149 -4.94 -14.49 -4.59
CA HIS A 149 -4.56 -15.73 -3.94
C HIS A 149 -3.25 -15.51 -3.20
N PHE A 150 -3.01 -16.25 -2.12
CA PHE A 150 -1.75 -16.17 -1.38
C PHE A 150 -1.17 -17.54 -1.09
N ILE A 151 0.15 -17.59 -0.98
CA ILE A 151 0.90 -18.76 -0.54
C ILE A 151 1.82 -18.33 0.60
N PHE A 152 1.71 -19.04 1.72
CA PHE A 152 2.61 -18.93 2.86
C PHE A 152 3.46 -20.20 2.98
N ASN A 153 4.76 -20.03 3.19
CA ASN A 153 5.70 -21.11 3.38
C ASN A 153 6.65 -20.76 4.54
N ALA A 154 6.76 -21.63 5.52
CA ALA A 154 7.68 -21.53 6.65
C ALA A 154 8.14 -22.94 7.05
N PRO A 155 9.19 -23.10 7.88
CA PRO A 155 9.63 -24.42 8.32
C PRO A 155 8.48 -25.24 8.96
N GLY A 156 8.05 -26.29 8.27
CA GLY A 156 6.97 -27.18 8.72
C GLY A 156 5.54 -26.68 8.45
N ILE A 157 5.34 -25.52 7.80
CA ILE A 157 4.03 -24.97 7.46
C ILE A 157 4.02 -24.55 5.99
N ARG A 158 3.03 -25.04 5.24
CA ARG A 158 2.75 -24.56 3.89
C ARG A 158 1.24 -24.42 3.74
N GLU A 159 0.79 -23.20 3.51
CA GLU A 159 -0.62 -22.87 3.40
C GLU A 159 -0.84 -22.02 2.16
N GLY A 160 -2.00 -22.16 1.53
CA GLY A 160 -2.40 -21.33 0.40
C GLY A 160 -3.92 -21.18 0.38
N ARG A 161 -4.37 -20.05 -0.16
CA ARG A 161 -5.80 -19.75 -0.35
C ARG A 161 -5.96 -18.98 -1.64
N ASP A 162 -7.03 -19.32 -2.35
CA ASP A 162 -7.35 -18.74 -3.64
C ASP A 162 -8.73 -18.06 -3.59
N ASP A 163 -9.05 -17.28 -4.62
CA ASP A 163 -10.34 -16.58 -4.80
C ASP A 163 -10.74 -15.67 -3.63
N LEU A 164 -9.76 -15.07 -2.94
CA LEU A 164 -10.03 -14.13 -1.85
C LEU A 164 -10.38 -12.77 -2.44
N PRO A 165 -11.46 -12.11 -1.99
CA PRO A 165 -11.85 -10.84 -2.58
C PRO A 165 -10.86 -9.74 -2.22
N VAL A 166 -10.51 -8.91 -3.20
CA VAL A 166 -9.78 -7.65 -2.99
C VAL A 166 -10.78 -6.62 -2.44
N THR A 167 -11.19 -6.79 -1.18
CA THR A 167 -12.14 -5.88 -0.52
C THR A 167 -11.44 -4.81 0.30
N CYS A 168 -11.86 -3.56 0.10
CA CYS A 168 -11.56 -2.46 1.01
C CYS A 168 -12.71 -2.31 2.02
N PRO A 169 -12.46 -2.19 3.34
CA PRO A 169 -11.16 -1.98 3.99
C PRO A 169 -10.52 -3.23 4.61
N LEU A 170 -11.14 -4.41 4.51
CA LEU A 170 -10.75 -5.57 5.32
C LEU A 170 -9.92 -6.57 4.51
N ILE A 171 -8.66 -6.73 4.90
CA ILE A 171 -7.81 -7.85 4.49
C ILE A 171 -8.22 -9.12 5.24
N ASN A 172 -8.11 -10.27 4.58
CA ASN A 172 -8.41 -11.56 5.20
C ASN A 172 -7.61 -11.76 6.50
N PRO A 173 -8.25 -12.05 7.65
CA PRO A 173 -7.55 -12.19 8.93
C PRO A 173 -6.48 -13.30 8.95
N GLN A 174 -6.68 -14.36 8.17
CA GLN A 174 -5.69 -15.44 8.04
C GLN A 174 -4.42 -14.94 7.36
N PHE A 175 -4.55 -14.15 6.29
CA PHE A 175 -3.41 -13.51 5.64
C PHE A 175 -2.63 -12.62 6.62
N ILE A 176 -3.33 -11.78 7.40
CA ILE A 176 -2.69 -10.92 8.41
C ILE A 176 -1.95 -11.74 9.48
N SER A 177 -2.49 -12.90 9.87
CA SER A 177 -1.81 -13.78 10.83
C SER A 177 -0.49 -14.32 10.30
N PHE A 178 -0.41 -14.63 9.00
CA PHE A 178 0.84 -15.08 8.37
C PHE A 178 1.81 -13.92 8.15
N LEU A 179 1.32 -12.75 7.75
CA LEU A 179 2.15 -11.56 7.60
C LEU A 179 2.81 -11.15 8.93
N ALA A 180 2.13 -11.36 10.05
CA ALA A 180 2.68 -11.10 11.39
C ALA A 180 3.78 -12.11 11.81
N CYS A 181 3.97 -13.20 11.07
CA CYS A 181 5.02 -14.19 11.33
C CYS A 181 6.31 -13.93 10.53
N ILE A 182 6.37 -12.85 9.75
CA ILE A 182 7.50 -12.46 8.90
C ILE A 182 8.26 -11.31 9.54
#